data_AF-A0A444LG95-F1
#
_entry.id   AF-A0A444LG95-F1
#
_cell.length_a   1.000
_cell.length_b   1.000
_cell.length_c   1.000
_cell.angle_alpha   90.00
_cell.angle_beta   90.00
_cell.angle_gamma   90.00
#
_symmetry.space_group_name_H-M   'P 1'
#
loop_
_entity.id
_entity.type
_entity.pdbx_description
1 polymer ?
#
loop_
_entity_poly.entity_id
_entity_poly.type
_entity_poly.pdbx_seq_one_letter_code
_entity_poly.pdbx_strand_id
1 'polypeptide(L)'
;MTVSMKNFHASSENTLAPNQVAVLVAEARQAAGYSVEDLSVTTGLVNDEIVSIENGTDLDPGKLKRVAAALKVPVGTLRHA
;
A
#
# COMPACT_ATOMS: atom_id res chain seq x y z
N MET A 1 -19.36 10.81 -13.10
CA MET A 1 -18.67 9.51 -13.00
C MET A 1 -18.64 9.13 -11.53
N THR A 2 -19.38 8.09 -11.14
CA THR A 2 -19.49 7.62 -9.75
C THR A 2 -18.29 6.75 -9.44
N VAL A 3 -17.38 7.21 -8.60
CA VAL A 3 -16.34 6.34 -8.05
C VAL A 3 -16.98 5.48 -6.96
N SER A 4 -17.25 4.23 -7.30
CA SER A 4 -17.66 3.20 -6.33
C SER A 4 -16.54 3.00 -5.31
N MET A 5 -16.77 3.49 -4.10
CA MET A 5 -15.91 3.23 -2.94
C MET A 5 -16.12 1.77 -2.52
N LYS A 6 -15.26 0.86 -3.01
CA LYS A 6 -15.20 -0.50 -2.47
C LYS A 6 -14.66 -0.44 -1.05
N ASN A 7 -15.60 -0.58 -0.13
CA ASN A 7 -15.48 -0.89 1.30
C ASN A 7 -14.08 -1.38 1.74
N PHE A 8 -13.20 -0.46 2.16
CA PHE A 8 -11.96 -0.79 2.87
C PHE A 8 -12.33 -1.27 4.28
N HIS A 9 -12.64 -2.56 4.41
CA HIS A 9 -12.96 -3.16 5.69
C HIS A 9 -11.65 -3.36 6.48
N ALA A 10 -11.12 -2.27 7.02
CA ALA A 10 -10.08 -2.31 8.05
C ALA A 10 -10.75 -2.70 9.37
N SER A 11 -11.13 -3.97 9.50
CA SER A 11 -11.52 -4.56 10.77
C SER A 11 -10.27 -4.67 11.65
N SER A 12 -10.30 -3.86 12.70
CA SER A 12 -9.42 -3.74 13.85
C SER A 12 -8.70 -5.03 14.26
N GLU A 13 -7.40 -4.92 14.51
CA GLU A 13 -6.59 -5.90 15.26
C GLU A 13 -6.40 -7.28 14.61
N ASN A 14 -5.99 -7.33 13.35
CA ASN A 14 -5.50 -8.59 12.78
C ASN A 14 -4.15 -8.36 12.09
N THR A 15 -3.10 -8.99 12.62
CA THR A 15 -1.80 -9.12 11.98
C THR A 15 -1.99 -9.61 10.54
N LEU A 16 -1.82 -8.70 9.57
CA LEU A 16 -2.00 -9.05 8.16
C LEU A 16 -0.82 -9.90 7.71
N ALA A 17 -1.11 -10.99 7.01
CA ALA A 17 -0.05 -11.77 6.38
C ALA A 17 0.70 -10.89 5.37
N PRO A 18 2.01 -11.14 5.13
CA PRO A 18 2.82 -10.39 4.16
C PRO A 18 2.11 -10.16 2.81
N ASN A 19 1.48 -11.23 2.32
CA ASN A 19 0.78 -11.23 1.05
C ASN A 19 -0.51 -10.38 1.07
N GLN A 20 -1.15 -10.22 2.23
CA GLN A 20 -2.32 -9.35 2.37
C GLN A 20 -1.94 -7.88 2.35
N VAL A 21 -0.82 -7.51 3.00
CA VAL A 21 -0.28 -6.13 2.94
C VAL A 21 0.07 -5.77 1.50
N ALA A 22 0.70 -6.70 0.78
CA ALA A 22 1.08 -6.54 -0.62
C ALA A 22 -0.12 -6.23 -1.53
N VAL A 23 -1.19 -7.02 -1.42
CA VAL A 23 -2.45 -6.79 -2.14
C VAL A 23 -3.07 -5.44 -1.75
N LEU A 24 -3.08 -5.11 -0.46
CA LEU A 24 -3.62 -3.84 0.04
C LEU A 24 -2.89 -2.62 -0.54
N VAL A 25 -1.56 -2.67 -0.64
CA VAL A 25 -0.76 -1.61 -1.26
C VAL A 25 -1.13 -1.46 -2.74
N ALA A 26 -1.21 -2.57 -3.47
CA ALA A 26 -1.56 -2.55 -4.89
C ALA A 26 -2.97 -2.02 -5.12
N GLU A 27 -3.95 -2.41 -4.30
CA GLU A 27 -5.32 -1.91 -4.37
C GLU A 27 -5.40 -0.44 -3.98
N ALA A 28 -4.73 -0.01 -2.91
CA ALA A 28 -4.71 1.39 -2.48
C ALA A 28 -4.07 2.29 -3.54
N ARG A 29 -2.99 1.83 -4.19
CA ARG A 29 -2.35 2.54 -5.31
C ARG A 29 -3.31 2.71 -6.48
N GLN A 30 -3.98 1.63 -6.90
CA GLN A 30 -4.95 1.67 -7.99
C GLN A 30 -6.17 2.55 -7.65
N ALA A 31 -6.66 2.47 -6.42
CA ALA A 31 -7.77 3.29 -5.93
C ALA A 31 -7.43 4.78 -5.89
N ALA A 32 -6.18 5.11 -5.56
CA ALA A 32 -5.66 6.48 -5.60
C ALA A 32 -5.36 6.97 -7.03
N GLY A 33 -5.36 6.07 -8.03
CA GLY A 33 -5.08 6.41 -9.43
C GLY A 33 -3.61 6.60 -9.75
N TYR A 34 -2.70 6.09 -8.92
CA TYR A 34 -1.26 6.19 -9.12
C TYR A 34 -0.72 5.02 -9.95
N SER A 35 0.19 5.28 -10.88
CA SER A 35 1.05 4.23 -11.46
C SER A 35 2.19 3.90 -10.49
N VAL A 36 2.88 2.76 -10.69
CA VAL A 36 4.07 2.41 -9.90
C VAL A 36 5.13 3.52 -9.99
N GLU A 37 5.29 4.08 -11.20
CA GLU A 37 6.19 5.19 -11.49
C GLU A 37 5.82 6.46 -10.71
N ASP A 38 4.53 6.83 -10.71
CA ASP A 38 4.06 8.02 -9.99
C ASP A 38 4.22 7.87 -8.47
N LEU A 39 3.94 6.67 -7.95
CA LEU A 39 4.09 6.38 -6.53
C LEU A 39 5.57 6.39 -6.12
N SER A 40 6.45 5.89 -6.98
CA SER A 40 7.92 5.93 -6.82
C SER A 40 8.43 7.37 -6.70
N VAL A 41 8.04 8.25 -7.62
CA VAL A 41 8.39 9.69 -7.57
C VAL A 41 7.85 10.35 -6.31
N THR A 42 6.63 10.01 -5.88
CA THR A 42 5.98 10.61 -4.71
C THR A 42 6.61 10.15 -3.39
N THR A 43 6.99 8.87 -3.29
CA THR A 43 7.52 8.25 -2.07
C THR A 43 9.05 8.30 -1.97
N GLY A 44 9.73 8.57 -3.08
CA GLY A 44 11.19 8.49 -3.20
C GLY A 44 11.74 7.06 -3.19
N LEU A 45 10.89 6.06 -3.46
CA LEU A 45 11.26 4.65 -3.59
C LEU A 45 11.54 4.31 -5.05
N VAL A 46 12.36 3.31 -5.30
CA VAL A 46 12.57 2.78 -6.67
C VAL A 46 11.34 1.98 -7.09
N ASN A 47 11.00 1.98 -8.37
CA ASN A 47 9.87 1.21 -8.91
C ASN A 47 9.92 -0.27 -8.50
N ASP A 48 11.12 -0.86 -8.49
CA ASP A 48 11.36 -2.26 -8.10
C ASP A 48 11.05 -2.51 -6.62
N GLU A 49 11.31 -1.52 -5.75
CA GLU A 49 10.93 -1.60 -4.34
C GLU A 49 9.41 -1.58 -4.19
N ILE A 50 8.71 -0.75 -4.97
CA ILE A 50 7.23 -0.73 -4.96
C ILE A 50 6.67 -2.06 -5.44
N VAL A 51 7.22 -2.62 -6.52
CA VAL A 51 6.81 -3.94 -7.02
C VAL A 51 7.14 -5.03 -6.01
N SER A 52 8.26 -4.94 -5.30
CA SER A 52 8.63 -5.90 -4.24
C SER A 52 7.68 -5.81 -3.03
N ILE A 53 7.22 -4.61 -2.67
CA ILE A 53 6.18 -4.41 -1.66
C ILE A 53 4.85 -5.03 -2.13
N GLU A 54 4.46 -4.81 -3.39
CA GLU A 54 3.23 -5.37 -3.99
C GLU A 54 3.29 -6.90 -4.20
N ASN A 55 4.48 -7.49 -4.21
CA ASN A 55 4.69 -8.95 -4.21
C ASN A 55 4.87 -9.53 -2.80
N GLY A 56 4.96 -8.70 -1.76
CA GLY A 56 5.20 -9.12 -0.39
C GLY A 56 6.62 -9.65 -0.12
N THR A 57 7.56 -9.42 -1.04
CA THR A 57 8.98 -9.80 -0.91
C THR A 57 9.78 -8.79 -0.10
N ASP A 58 9.35 -7.52 -0.09
CA ASP A 58 9.99 -6.44 0.66
C ASP A 58 8.92 -5.65 1.42
N LEU A 59 8.76 -5.94 2.70
CA LEU A 59 7.76 -5.28 3.57
C LEU A 59 8.45 -4.43 4.62
N ASP A 60 9.47 -3.67 4.24
CA ASP A 60 10.12 -2.79 5.21
C ASP A 60 9.11 -1.78 5.81
N PRO A 61 8.95 -1.72 7.14
CA PRO A 61 7.98 -0.85 7.78
C PRO A 61 8.25 0.64 7.54
N GLY A 62 9.50 1.02 7.23
CA GLY A 62 9.86 2.37 6.81
C GLY A 62 9.33 2.69 5.42
N LYS A 63 9.45 1.75 4.46
CA LYS A 63 8.89 1.90 3.10
C LYS A 63 7.36 1.91 3.11
N LEU A 64 6.74 0.99 3.85
CA LEU A 64 5.27 0.94 4.01
C LEU A 64 4.71 2.23 4.62
N LYS A 65 5.41 2.87 5.56
CA LYS A 65 5.02 4.19 6.09
C LYS A 65 5.02 5.29 5.03
N ARG A 66 6.04 5.32 4.14
CA ARG A 66 6.10 6.31 3.05
C ARG A 66 4.97 6.09 2.05
N VAL A 67 4.73 4.84 1.67
CA VAL A 67 3.63 4.46 0.77
C VAL A 67 2.27 4.81 1.40
N ALA A 68 2.07 4.49 2.67
CA ALA A 68 0.86 4.86 3.41
C ALA A 68 0.60 6.37 3.38
N ALA A 69 1.65 7.17 3.62
CA ALA A 69 1.56 8.62 3.61
C ALA A 69 1.21 9.17 2.22
N ALA A 70 1.81 8.63 1.15
CA ALA A 70 1.52 9.03 -0.23
C ALA A 70 0.09 8.67 -0.66
N LEU A 71 -0.37 7.47 -0.27
CA LEU A 71 -1.72 6.98 -0.58
C LEU A 71 -2.79 7.52 0.40
N LYS A 72 -2.39 8.30 1.40
CA LYS A 72 -3.25 8.83 2.48
C LYS A 72 -4.04 7.75 3.22
N VAL A 73 -3.46 6.56 3.36
CA VAL A 73 -4.03 5.45 4.14
C VAL A 73 -3.38 5.37 5.52
N PRO A 74 -4.10 4.96 6.57
CA PRO A 74 -3.52 4.78 7.89
C PRO A 74 -2.41 3.72 7.86
N VAL A 75 -1.24 4.02 8.45
CA VAL A 75 -0.12 3.06 8.56
C VAL A 75 -0.55 1.78 9.27
N GLY A 76 -1.50 1.87 10.21
CA GLY A 76 -2.08 0.70 10.88
C GLY A 76 -2.76 -0.29 9.93
N THR A 77 -3.25 0.17 8.78
CA THR A 77 -3.84 -0.67 7.74
C THR A 77 -2.79 -1.48 6.96
N LEU A 78 -1.54 -1.00 6.91
CA LEU A 78 -0.43 -1.64 6.18
C LEU A 78 0.56 -2.35 7.12
N ARG A 79 0.29 -2.41 8.42
CA ARG A 79 1.19 -3.03 9.40
C ARG A 79 1.02 -4.55 9.40
N HIS A 80 2.08 -5.27 9.05
CA HIS A 80 2.26 -6.68 9.43
C HIS A 80 3.05 -6.71 10.76
N ALA A 81 2.89 -7.78 11.54
CA ALA A 81 3.62 -7.97 12.81
C ALA A 81 4.96 -8.67 12.58
#